data_AF-A0A0M8Y3B6-F1
#
_entry.id   AF-A0A0M8Y3B6-F1
#
_cell.length_a   1.000
_cell.length_b   1.000
_cell.length_c   1.000
_cell.angle_alpha   90.00
_cell.angle_beta   90.00
_cell.angle_gamma   90.00
#
_symmetry.space_group_name_H-M   'P 1'
#
loop_
_entity.id
_entity.type
_entity.pdbx_description
1 polymer ?
#
loop_
_entity_poly.entity_id
_entity_poly.type
_entity_poly.pdbx_seq_one_letter_code
_entity_poly.pdbx_strand_id
1 'polypeptide(L)'
;MSNVDFIGPPPVKRKNTKHAVAASKLRAHPRQWGVVQRAATGKRAAAAAQAIRRARLTAYAPAGTYEAAARTVVVAGVPEHRVYVRYVGGEQ
;
A
#
# COMPACT_ATOMS: atom_id res chain seq x y z
N MET A 1 -1.80 -19.86 44.48
CA MET A 1 -2.24 -18.56 43.93
C MET A 1 -1.40 -18.30 42.69
N SER A 2 -2.01 -18.20 41.51
CA SER A 2 -1.29 -17.98 40.26
C SER A 2 -1.16 -16.48 40.02
N ASN A 3 0.07 -15.96 40.07
CA ASN A 3 0.35 -14.57 39.68
C ASN A 3 0.36 -14.45 38.16
N VAL A 4 -0.33 -13.43 37.65
CA VAL A 4 -0.33 -13.04 36.24
C VAL A 4 0.37 -11.69 36.14
N ASP A 5 1.50 -11.65 35.44
CA ASP A 5 2.25 -10.42 35.18
C ASP A 5 1.71 -9.73 33.91
N PHE A 6 1.18 -8.52 34.08
CA PHE A 6 0.70 -7.67 32.99
C PHE A 6 1.85 -6.79 32.48
N ILE A 7 2.76 -7.41 31.74
CA ILE A 7 3.67 -6.70 30.82
C ILE A 7 2.81 -6.09 29.71
N GLY A 8 2.85 -4.76 29.55
CA GLY A 8 2.00 -3.98 28.63
C GLY A 8 2.01 -4.46 27.17
N PRO A 9 1.22 -3.82 26.28
CA PRO A 9 0.93 -4.34 24.95
C PRO A 9 2.23 -4.72 24.21
N PRO A 10 2.28 -5.88 23.54
CA PRO A 10 3.50 -6.39 22.93
C PRO A 10 4.06 -5.32 21.99
N PRO A 11 5.40 -5.15 21.91
CA PRO A 11 6.00 -4.14 21.07
C PRO A 11 5.53 -4.34 19.64
N VAL A 12 4.66 -3.42 19.19
CA VAL A 12 4.10 -3.46 17.85
C VAL A 12 5.27 -3.21 16.93
N LYS A 13 5.83 -4.27 16.35
CA LYS A 13 6.89 -4.16 15.35
C LYS A 13 6.30 -3.35 14.19
N ARG A 14 6.49 -2.04 14.22
CA ARG A 14 6.25 -1.15 13.08
C ARG A 14 7.27 -1.55 12.04
N LYS A 15 7.02 -2.66 11.34
CA LYS A 15 7.84 -3.09 10.21
C LYS A 15 7.81 -1.90 9.27
N ASN A 16 8.97 -1.26 9.11
CA ASN A 16 9.20 -0.21 8.13
C ASN A 16 9.15 -0.89 6.76
N THR A 17 7.95 -1.29 6.36
CA THR A 17 7.70 -2.04 5.14
C THR A 17 7.84 -1.07 3.98
N LYS A 18 8.23 -1.60 2.81
CA LYS A 18 8.29 -0.84 1.56
C LYS A 18 7.00 -0.03 1.31
N HIS A 19 5.85 -0.54 1.77
CA HIS A 19 4.56 0.14 1.71
C HIS A 19 4.44 1.35 2.64
N ALA A 20 5.01 1.32 3.85
CA ALA A 20 5.00 2.48 4.75
C ALA A 20 5.79 3.66 4.16
N VAL A 21 6.97 3.36 3.58
CA VAL A 21 7.80 4.36 2.89
C VAL A 21 7.07 4.90 1.65
N ALA A 22 6.48 4.03 0.83
CA ALA A 22 5.71 4.44 -0.34
C ALA A 22 4.50 5.32 0.05
N ALA A 23 3.75 4.92 1.08
CA ALA A 23 2.61 5.66 1.59
C ALA A 23 3.00 7.06 2.10
N SER A 24 4.13 7.18 2.80
CA SER A 24 4.68 8.46 3.26
C SER A 24 5.07 9.37 2.08
N LYS A 25 5.77 8.85 1.08
CA LYS A 25 6.11 9.61 -0.14
C LYS A 25 4.86 10.09 -0.88
N LEU A 26 3.84 9.23 -1.00
CA LEU A 26 2.58 9.61 -1.65
C LEU A 26 1.82 10.69 -0.88
N ARG A 27 1.88 10.70 0.46
CA ARG A 27 1.30 11.80 1.28
C ARG A 27 2.04 13.12 1.07
N ALA A 28 3.36 13.08 0.88
CA ALA A 28 4.17 14.25 0.57
C ALA A 28 3.88 14.82 -0.85
N HIS A 29 3.34 13.99 -1.75
CA HIS A 29 2.96 14.36 -3.11
C HIS A 29 1.47 14.06 -3.37
N PRO A 30 0.54 14.80 -2.73
CA PRO A 30 -0.88 14.53 -2.85
C PRO A 30 -1.36 14.65 -4.30
N ARG A 31 -2.36 13.86 -4.66
CA ARG A 31 -3.00 13.77 -5.98
C ARG A 31 -2.09 13.32 -7.15
N GLN A 32 -0.81 13.05 -6.90
CA GLN A 32 0.13 12.53 -7.90
C GLN A 32 0.17 11.00 -7.91
N TRP A 33 0.19 10.42 -9.11
CA TRP A 33 0.32 8.97 -9.29
C TRP A 33 1.77 8.52 -9.20
N GLY A 34 2.07 7.66 -8.22
CA GLY A 34 3.35 6.98 -8.08
C GLY A 34 3.24 5.47 -8.32
N VAL A 35 4.28 4.86 -8.88
CA VAL A 35 4.37 3.40 -9.01
C VAL A 35 4.92 2.81 -7.71
N VAL A 36 4.11 2.04 -6.99
CA VAL A 36 4.50 1.47 -5.69
C VAL A 36 5.04 0.05 -5.80
N GLN A 37 4.66 -0.66 -6.86
CA GLN A 37 5.03 -2.06 -7.06
C GLN A 37 5.00 -2.41 -8.55
N ARG A 38 5.96 -3.25 -8.95
CA ARG A 38 5.98 -3.99 -10.21
C ARG A 38 5.65 -5.45 -9.91
N ALA A 39 4.64 -6.01 -10.57
CA ALA A 39 4.20 -7.38 -10.35
C ALA A 39 4.57 -8.27 -11.53
N ALA A 40 4.77 -9.56 -11.27
CA ALA A 40 5.07 -10.54 -12.31
C ALA A 40 3.89 -10.77 -13.27
N THR A 41 2.66 -10.51 -12.85
CA THR A 41 1.45 -10.71 -13.67
C THR A 41 0.43 -9.60 -13.43
N GLY A 42 -0.41 -9.35 -14.45
CA GLY A 42 -1.51 -8.39 -14.34
C GLY A 42 -2.50 -8.72 -13.21
N LYS A 43 -2.80 -10.02 -13.01
CA LYS A 43 -3.65 -10.49 -11.91
C LYS A 43 -3.08 -10.11 -10.54
N ARG A 44 -1.76 -10.27 -10.34
CA ARG A 44 -1.09 -9.87 -9.09
C ARG A 44 -1.09 -8.35 -8.90
N ALA A 45 -0.90 -7.58 -9.97
CA ALA A 45 -1.01 -6.12 -9.90
C ALA A 45 -2.43 -5.68 -9.50
N ALA A 46 -3.47 -6.28 -10.09
CA ALA A 46 -4.86 -5.99 -9.77
C ALA A 46 -5.22 -6.32 -8.31
N ALA A 47 -4.80 -7.49 -7.84
CA ALA A 47 -4.99 -7.90 -6.44
C ALA A 47 -4.30 -6.93 -5.47
N ALA A 48 -3.07 -6.49 -5.77
CA ALA A 48 -2.35 -5.52 -4.96
C ALA A 48 -3.06 -4.15 -4.93
N ALA A 49 -3.49 -3.64 -6.09
CA ALA A 49 -4.26 -2.40 -6.17
C ALA A 49 -5.58 -2.48 -5.37
N GLN A 50 -6.26 -3.64 -5.39
CA GLN A 50 -7.47 -3.85 -4.59
C GLN A 50 -7.17 -3.89 -3.08
N ALA A 51 -6.08 -4.53 -2.66
CA ALA A 51 -5.66 -4.54 -1.26
C ALA A 51 -5.35 -3.14 -0.73
N ILE A 52 -4.71 -2.29 -1.55
CA ILE A 52 -4.43 -0.89 -1.23
C ILE A 52 -5.74 -0.09 -1.10
N ARG A 53 -6.64 -0.15 -2.08
CA ARG A 53 -7.94 0.55 -2.04
C ARG A 53 -8.77 0.21 -0.80
N ARG A 54 -8.73 -1.06 -0.38
CA ARG A 54 -9.46 -1.56 0.80
C ARG A 54 -8.68 -1.39 2.12
N ALA A 55 -7.54 -0.70 2.11
CA ALA A 55 -6.68 -0.54 3.28
C ALA A 55 -6.32 -1.85 4.01
N ARG A 56 -6.21 -2.97 3.26
CA ARG A 56 -5.78 -4.27 3.83
C ARG A 56 -4.34 -4.23 4.37
N LEU A 57 -3.59 -3.23 3.93
CA LEU A 57 -2.26 -2.89 4.41
C LEU A 57 -2.40 -1.62 5.27
N THR A 58 -2.02 -1.71 6.55
CA THR A 58 -2.15 -0.63 7.53
C THR A 58 -1.52 0.69 7.08
N ALA A 59 -0.49 0.65 6.22
CA ALA A 59 0.15 1.82 5.64
C ALA A 59 -0.79 2.71 4.80
N TYR A 60 -1.81 2.10 4.18
CA TYR A 60 -2.79 2.79 3.33
C TYR A 60 -4.14 2.99 4.01
N ALA A 61 -4.23 2.76 5.33
CA ALA A 61 -5.41 3.09 6.10
C ALA A 61 -5.53 4.60 6.35
N PRO A 62 -6.76 5.13 6.47
CA PRO A 62 -8.04 4.45 6.29
C PRO A 62 -8.41 4.20 4.82
N ALA A 63 -9.33 3.26 4.55
CA ALA A 63 -9.82 3.01 3.19
C ALA A 63 -10.39 4.29 2.56
N GLY A 64 -10.24 4.45 1.24
CA GLY A 64 -10.63 5.69 0.54
C GLY A 64 -9.56 6.79 0.57
N THR A 65 -8.56 6.72 1.44
CA THR A 65 -7.47 7.72 1.51
C THR A 65 -6.51 7.65 0.30
N TYR A 66 -6.46 6.48 -0.34
CA TYR A 66 -5.61 6.22 -1.49
C TYR A 66 -6.43 5.64 -2.63
N GLU A 67 -6.22 6.19 -3.81
CA GLU A 67 -6.63 5.53 -5.04
C GLU A 67 -5.50 4.64 -5.54
N ALA A 68 -5.85 3.46 -6.03
CA ALA A 68 -4.87 2.56 -6.66
C ALA A 68 -5.44 1.92 -7.93
N ALA A 69 -4.59 1.87 -8.96
CA ALA A 69 -4.89 1.30 -10.26
C ALA A 69 -3.78 0.34 -10.70
N ALA A 70 -4.16 -0.78 -11.30
CA ALA A 70 -3.23 -1.69 -11.95
C ALA A 70 -3.22 -1.42 -13.46
N ARG A 71 -2.03 -1.28 -14.04
CA ARG A 71 -1.87 -1.09 -15.48
C ARG A 71 -0.72 -1.95 -15.98
N THR A 72 -0.92 -2.56 -17.15
CA THR A 72 0.16 -3.19 -17.91
C THR A 72 0.66 -2.17 -18.92
N VAL A 73 1.96 -1.93 -18.94
CA VAL A 73 2.63 -1.05 -19.90
C VAL A 73 3.70 -1.85 -20.63
N VAL A 74 3.88 -1.61 -21.93
CA VAL A 74 4.95 -2.26 -22.70
C VAL A 74 6.19 -1.36 -22.63
N VAL A 75 7.31 -1.90 -22.15
CA VAL A 75 8.57 -1.17 -22.00
C VAL A 75 9.65 -1.99 -22.72
N ALA A 76 10.31 -1.39 -23.71
CA ALA A 76 11.31 -2.07 -24.54
C ALA A 76 10.79 -3.40 -25.13
N GLY A 77 9.52 -3.43 -25.55
CA GLY A 77 8.86 -4.63 -26.11
C GLY A 77 8.39 -5.67 -25.07
N VAL A 78 8.64 -5.45 -23.77
CA VAL A 78 8.26 -6.40 -22.71
C VAL A 78 7.08 -5.84 -21.89
N PRO A 79 6.03 -6.64 -21.61
CA PRO A 79 4.92 -6.20 -20.76
C PRO A 79 5.35 -6.13 -19.29
N GLU A 80 5.18 -4.96 -18.69
CA GLU A 80 5.42 -4.71 -17.27
C GLU A 80 4.10 -4.38 -16.56
N HIS A 81 3.79 -5.13 -15.50
CA HIS A 81 2.58 -4.91 -14.72
C HIS A 81 2.88 -4.00 -13.52
N ARG A 82 2.38 -2.77 -13.57
CA ARG A 82 2.63 -1.73 -12.57
C ARG A 82 1.38 -1.44 -11.73
N VAL A 83 1.61 -1.18 -10.45
CA VAL A 83 0.59 -0.70 -9.52
C VAL A 83 0.84 0.78 -9.27
N TYR A 84 -0.07 1.59 -9.77
CA TYR A 84 -0.10 3.04 -9.57
C TYR A 84 -0.95 3.34 -8.35
N VAL A 85 -0.48 4.25 -7.50
CA VAL A 85 -1.21 4.71 -6.32
C VAL A 85 -1.06 6.21 -6.22
N ARG A 86 -2.12 6.90 -5.83
CA ARG A 86 -2.06 8.31 -5.43
C ARG A 86 -2.75 8.51 -4.09
N TYR A 87 -2.23 9.43 -3.30
CA TYR A 87 -2.92 9.88 -2.09
C TYR A 87 -3.97 10.91 -2.49
N VAL A 88 -5.23 10.69 -2.15
CA VAL A 88 -6.32 11.62 -2.47
C VAL A 88 -6.79 12.43 -1.25
N GLY A 89 -6.39 12.02 -0.05
CA GLY A 89 -7.02 12.51 1.19
C GLY A 89 -8.40 11.84 1.33
N GLY A 90 -8.77 11.42 2.52
CA GLY A 90 -10.02 10.68 2.77
C GLY A 90 -11.25 11.57 2.63
N GLU A 91 -11.50 12.12 1.44
CA GLU A 91 -12.78 12.70 1.05
C GLU A 91 -13.66 11.51 0.61
N GLN A 92 -14.44 11.01 1.56
CA GLN A 92 -15.54 10.07 1.31
C GLN A 92 -16.84 10.86 1.22
#